data_AF-A0A2H3JDH2-F1
#
_entry.id   AF-A0A2H3JDH2-F1
#
_cell.length_a   1.000
_cell.length_b   1.000
_cell.length_c   1.000
_cell.angle_alpha   90.00
_cell.angle_beta   90.00
_cell.angle_gamma   90.00
#
_symmetry.space_group_name_H-M   'P 1'
#
loop_
_entity.id
_entity.type
_entity.pdbx_description
1 polymer ?
#
loop_
_entity_poly.entity_id
_entity_poly.type
_entity_poly.pdbx_seq_one_letter_code
_entity_poly.pdbx_strand_id
1 'polypeptide(L)'
;MPIPKSLAHRARISALVSSLKPTRLRTSVFDLLAHRIPTLWTLYRGLLRNAPTERIRWRIQVMFRREKSMRKAIDVRVTLVRYHRWLEFFVAAKKGDAHKQAVLQRYSQMLIAKEKKQKMKEMLIEAFEWQRKLATRPILTGSYLRPTLYNGPLPQMRPLPLHIAGLIHSRRKRREKRMTEFLELNKLKDDLVKEREFERRLGSIARRERVHFKSEFSEHYSDWVEAINVRLTEILETFRRDEARLTMPYPPEMLVQIKNARREKIANKTRELERERHGIITKRAVHRKMQGPTAHVWATMTERERRMDQISRSVSEVGYVAQVKRALGFKFRDPNAWKAEMGRKEDKERLDKMLQKIRAENERRSSNTEESSKVDEPRNPSPGPERNQ
;
A
#
# COMPACT_ATOMS: atom_id res chain seq x y z
N MET A 1 53.15 0.42 -14.48
CA MET A 1 52.45 -0.62 -15.26
C MET A 1 53.20 -1.94 -15.10
N PRO A 2 52.56 -3.05 -14.68
CA PRO A 2 53.25 -4.33 -14.55
C PRO A 2 53.76 -4.83 -15.91
N ILE A 3 54.97 -5.38 -15.95
CA ILE A 3 55.61 -5.93 -17.16
C ILE A 3 54.74 -7.07 -17.72
N PRO A 4 54.49 -7.14 -19.04
CA PRO A 4 53.58 -8.14 -19.65
C PRO A 4 53.95 -9.59 -19.33
N LYS A 5 55.24 -9.88 -19.15
CA LYS A 5 55.73 -11.21 -18.70
C LYS A 5 55.22 -11.59 -17.30
N SER A 6 55.06 -10.61 -16.40
CA SER A 6 54.53 -10.82 -15.04
C SER A 6 53.03 -11.17 -15.07
N LEU A 7 52.26 -10.55 -15.98
CA LEU A 7 50.85 -10.86 -16.18
C LEU A 7 50.66 -12.27 -16.73
N ALA A 8 51.45 -12.66 -17.73
CA ALA A 8 51.42 -14.01 -18.28
C ALA A 8 51.79 -15.08 -17.23
N HIS A 9 52.80 -14.81 -16.40
CA HIS A 9 53.20 -15.70 -15.31
C HIS A 9 52.12 -15.84 -14.22
N ARG A 10 51.51 -14.72 -13.80
CA ARG A 10 50.37 -14.73 -12.86
C ARG A 10 49.17 -15.47 -13.42
N ALA A 11 48.89 -15.34 -14.72
CA ALA A 11 47.83 -16.09 -15.39
C ALA A 11 48.13 -17.60 -15.40
N ARG A 12 49.38 -18.00 -15.64
CA ARG A 12 49.83 -19.41 -15.59
C ARG A 12 49.69 -20.01 -14.20
N ILE A 13 50.15 -19.30 -13.17
CA ILE A 13 50.00 -19.72 -11.77
C ILE A 13 48.52 -19.79 -11.38
N SER A 14 47.73 -18.79 -11.77
CA SER A 14 46.28 -18.79 -11.51
C SER A 14 45.59 -20.00 -12.17
N ALA A 15 45.96 -20.35 -13.40
CA ALA A 15 45.44 -21.53 -14.08
C ALA A 15 45.81 -22.84 -13.35
N LEU A 16 47.08 -23.00 -12.95
CA LEU A 16 47.56 -24.16 -12.20
C LEU A 16 46.93 -24.27 -10.79
N VAL A 17 46.72 -23.14 -10.12
CA VAL A 17 46.06 -23.11 -8.81
C VAL A 17 44.54 -23.31 -8.97
N SER A 18 43.95 -22.87 -10.08
CA SER A 18 42.52 -23.04 -10.36
C SER A 18 42.13 -24.48 -10.67
N SER A 19 43.02 -25.29 -11.26
CA SER A 19 42.79 -26.73 -11.47
C SER A 19 42.87 -27.54 -10.18
N LEU A 20 43.63 -27.06 -9.19
CA LEU A 20 43.72 -27.65 -7.85
C LEU A 20 42.62 -27.18 -6.89
N LYS A 21 41.87 -26.12 -7.23
CA LYS A 21 40.69 -25.72 -6.46
C LYS A 21 39.57 -26.73 -6.74
N PRO A 22 38.98 -27.38 -5.72
CA PRO A 22 37.83 -28.24 -5.91
C PRO A 22 36.76 -27.46 -6.69
N THR A 23 36.48 -27.89 -7.92
CA THR A 23 35.40 -27.34 -8.72
C THR A 23 34.13 -27.51 -7.89
N ARG A 24 33.42 -26.41 -7.65
CA ARG A 24 32.13 -26.42 -6.95
C ARG A 24 31.32 -27.59 -7.53
N LEU A 25 30.92 -28.54 -6.67
CA LEU A 25 30.09 -29.66 -7.11
C LEU A 25 28.91 -29.07 -7.89
N ARG A 26 28.79 -29.44 -9.18
CA ARG A 26 27.69 -28.97 -10.04
C ARG A 26 26.34 -29.46 -9.52
N THR A 27 26.35 -30.54 -8.75
CA THR A 27 25.20 -31.17 -8.11
C THR A 27 25.03 -30.66 -6.68
N SER A 28 23.78 -30.52 -6.22
CA SER A 28 23.53 -30.17 -4.82
C SER A 28 24.04 -31.29 -3.91
N VAL A 29 24.42 -30.95 -2.67
CA VAL A 29 24.89 -31.95 -1.70
C VAL A 29 23.82 -33.04 -1.45
N PHE A 30 22.52 -32.71 -1.61
CA PHE A 30 21.41 -33.64 -1.47
C PHE A 30 21.29 -34.66 -2.61
N ASP A 31 21.87 -34.38 -3.77
CA ASP A 31 21.83 -35.28 -4.94
C ASP A 31 22.98 -36.30 -4.92
N LEU A 32 24.01 -36.06 -4.12
CA LEU A 32 25.10 -37.02 -3.92
C LEU A 32 24.55 -38.27 -3.24
N LEU A 33 24.74 -39.45 -3.87
CA LEU A 33 24.27 -40.73 -3.32
C LEU A 33 24.80 -40.98 -1.90
N ALA A 34 26.08 -40.63 -1.67
CA ALA A 34 26.74 -40.73 -0.37
C ALA A 34 26.05 -39.93 0.74
N HIS A 35 25.38 -38.83 0.40
CA HIS A 35 24.60 -38.04 1.35
C HIS A 35 23.13 -38.49 1.38
N ARG A 36 22.52 -38.68 0.21
CA ARG A 36 21.08 -38.97 0.03
C ARG A 36 20.66 -40.27 0.70
N ILE A 37 21.46 -41.34 0.56
CA ILE A 37 21.09 -42.66 1.08
C ILE A 37 21.05 -42.63 2.62
N PRO A 38 22.11 -42.22 3.34
CA PRO A 38 22.05 -42.12 4.80
C PRO A 38 20.97 -41.14 5.27
N THR A 39 20.87 -39.96 4.67
CA THR A 39 19.91 -38.96 5.14
C THR A 39 18.45 -39.36 4.97
N LEU A 40 18.09 -40.00 3.86
CA LEU A 40 16.71 -40.45 3.65
C LEU A 40 16.40 -41.77 4.36
N TRP A 41 17.27 -42.77 4.25
CA TRP A 41 16.95 -44.13 4.69
C TRP A 41 17.21 -44.36 6.18
N THR A 42 18.24 -43.75 6.76
CA THR A 42 18.55 -43.94 8.19
C THR A 42 18.00 -42.79 9.03
N LEU A 43 18.39 -41.55 8.71
CA LEU A 43 18.05 -40.39 9.53
C LEU A 43 16.58 -39.98 9.41
N TYR A 44 16.12 -39.64 8.21
CA TYR A 44 14.76 -39.13 8.00
C TYR A 44 13.70 -40.18 8.38
N ARG A 45 13.83 -41.43 7.90
CA ARG A 45 12.92 -42.51 8.28
C ARG A 45 13.00 -42.84 9.77
N GLY A 46 14.20 -42.84 10.36
CA GLY A 46 14.39 -43.00 11.79
C GLY A 46 13.63 -41.93 12.60
N LEU A 47 13.73 -40.67 12.18
CA LEU A 47 13.00 -39.55 12.79
C LEU A 47 11.49 -39.72 12.69
N LEU A 48 10.96 -40.10 11.52
CA LEU A 48 9.51 -40.29 11.34
C LEU A 48 8.97 -41.50 12.11
N ARG A 49 9.74 -42.59 12.20
CA ARG A 49 9.38 -43.84 12.90
C ARG A 49 9.42 -43.68 14.43
N ASN A 50 10.30 -42.83 14.94
CA ASN A 50 10.47 -42.61 16.37
C ASN A 50 9.78 -41.33 16.88
N ALA A 51 9.22 -40.49 16.01
CA ALA A 51 8.44 -39.33 16.44
C ALA A 51 7.18 -39.76 17.22
N PRO A 52 6.93 -39.20 18.42
CA PRO A 52 5.84 -39.66 19.29
C PRO A 52 4.46 -39.14 18.89
N THR A 53 4.38 -38.08 18.06
CA THR A 53 3.11 -37.50 17.63
C THR A 53 3.15 -37.17 16.14
N GLU A 54 2.01 -37.28 15.47
CA GLU A 54 1.88 -36.96 14.05
C GLU A 54 2.25 -35.50 13.72
N ARG A 55 1.95 -34.55 14.62
CA ARG A 55 2.32 -33.13 14.44
C ARG A 55 3.83 -32.92 14.36
N ILE A 56 4.59 -33.64 15.18
CA ILE A 56 6.05 -33.63 15.15
C ILE A 56 6.55 -34.27 13.85
N ARG A 57 5.94 -35.38 13.44
CA ARG A 57 6.22 -36.05 12.15
C ARG A 57 6.01 -35.09 10.99
N TRP A 58 4.86 -34.44 10.90
CA TRP A 58 4.56 -33.43 9.88
C TRP A 58 5.58 -32.28 9.91
N ARG A 59 5.92 -31.78 11.11
CA ARG A 59 6.91 -30.71 11.26
C ARG A 59 8.28 -31.10 10.71
N ILE A 60 8.73 -32.33 10.95
CA ILE A 60 9.98 -32.87 10.40
C ILE A 60 9.90 -32.92 8.88
N GLN A 61 8.80 -33.43 8.30
CA GLN A 61 8.61 -33.45 6.85
C GLN A 61 8.71 -32.05 6.23
N VAL A 62 8.05 -31.06 6.83
CA VAL A 62 8.10 -29.66 6.36
C VAL A 62 9.52 -29.10 6.44
N MET A 63 10.25 -29.38 7.52
CA MET A 63 11.63 -28.93 7.68
C MET A 63 12.54 -29.54 6.60
N PHE A 64 12.46 -30.85 6.37
CA PHE A 64 13.22 -31.53 5.32
C PHE A 64 12.88 -31.01 3.91
N ARG A 65 11.60 -30.73 3.61
CA ARG A 65 11.19 -30.12 2.33
C ARG A 65 11.79 -28.74 2.13
N ARG A 66 11.76 -27.89 3.17
CA ARG A 66 12.33 -26.54 3.14
C ARG A 66 13.85 -26.57 2.94
N GLU A 67 14.51 -27.54 3.53
CA GLU A 67 15.96 -27.66 3.58
C GLU A 67 16.57 -28.45 2.41
N LYS A 68 15.75 -29.12 1.59
CA LYS A 68 16.17 -29.87 0.39
C LYS A 68 17.00 -29.03 -0.58
N SER A 69 16.80 -27.71 -0.62
CA SER A 69 17.50 -26.80 -1.52
C SER A 69 18.81 -26.23 -0.96
N MET A 70 19.30 -26.68 0.21
CA MET A 70 20.56 -26.17 0.75
C MET A 70 21.75 -26.65 -0.08
N ARG A 71 22.60 -25.71 -0.51
CA ARG A 71 23.75 -25.98 -1.40
C ARG A 71 25.09 -26.03 -0.68
N LYS A 72 25.22 -25.34 0.46
CA LYS A 72 26.48 -25.24 1.20
C LYS A 72 26.67 -26.48 2.08
N ALA A 73 27.78 -27.19 1.89
CA ALA A 73 28.09 -28.41 2.65
C ALA A 73 28.17 -28.16 4.16
N ILE A 74 28.64 -26.98 4.59
CA ILE A 74 28.72 -26.60 6.01
C ILE A 74 27.32 -26.54 6.62
N ASP A 75 26.39 -25.82 5.99
CA ASP A 75 25.01 -25.68 6.47
C ASP A 75 24.30 -27.03 6.52
N VAL A 76 24.53 -27.88 5.50
CA VAL A 76 24.01 -29.24 5.47
C VAL A 76 24.55 -30.06 6.63
N ARG A 77 25.87 -30.05 6.87
CA ARG A 77 26.48 -30.77 8.00
C ARG A 77 25.91 -30.33 9.35
N VAL A 78 25.81 -29.02 9.60
CA VAL A 78 25.24 -28.48 10.84
C VAL A 78 23.79 -28.95 11.02
N THR A 79 23.02 -28.94 9.95
CA THR A 79 21.62 -29.39 9.94
C THR A 79 21.51 -30.89 10.22
N LEU A 80 22.36 -31.72 9.63
CA LEU A 80 22.39 -33.16 9.89
C LEU A 80 22.76 -33.49 11.33
N VAL A 81 23.79 -32.85 11.88
CA VAL A 81 24.17 -33.04 13.29
C VAL A 81 22.99 -32.71 14.21
N ARG A 82 22.28 -31.61 13.93
CA ARG A 82 21.06 -31.25 14.66
C ARG A 82 19.99 -32.34 14.57
N TYR A 83 19.76 -32.91 13.38
CA TYR A 83 18.79 -33.98 13.18
C TYR A 83 19.18 -35.31 13.85
N HIS A 84 20.46 -35.67 13.87
CA HIS A 84 20.94 -36.85 14.60
C HIS A 84 20.69 -36.70 16.11
N ARG A 85 20.96 -35.52 16.68
CA ARG A 85 20.62 -35.22 18.08
C ARG A 85 19.11 -35.36 18.35
N TRP A 86 18.27 -34.92 17.41
CA TRP A 86 16.81 -35.11 17.54
C TRP A 86 16.42 -36.58 17.47
N LEU A 87 17.07 -37.37 16.62
CA LEU A 87 16.82 -38.81 16.51
C LEU A 87 17.15 -39.52 17.82
N GLU A 88 18.32 -39.25 18.40
CA GLU A 88 18.72 -39.78 19.70
C GLU A 88 17.73 -39.40 20.80
N PHE A 89 17.27 -38.13 20.79
CA PHE A 89 16.25 -37.66 21.72
C PHE A 89 14.92 -38.42 21.58
N PHE A 90 14.47 -38.67 20.34
CA PHE A 90 13.24 -39.43 20.08
C PHE A 90 13.38 -40.90 20.44
N VAL A 91 14.52 -41.52 20.15
CA VAL A 91 14.79 -42.92 20.53
C VAL A 91 14.77 -43.06 22.04
N ALA A 92 15.41 -42.16 22.77
CA ALA A 92 15.39 -42.18 24.23
C ALA A 92 13.98 -41.95 24.81
N ALA A 93 13.21 -41.01 24.25
CA ALA A 93 11.81 -40.83 24.64
C ALA A 93 10.96 -42.09 24.37
N LYS A 94 11.18 -42.77 23.23
CA LYS A 94 10.48 -44.01 22.88
C LYS A 94 10.88 -45.19 23.78
N LYS A 95 12.12 -45.20 24.28
CA LYS A 95 12.62 -46.18 25.26
C LYS A 95 12.04 -45.98 26.67
N GLY A 96 11.25 -44.92 26.91
CA GLY A 96 10.57 -44.70 28.19
C GLY A 96 11.15 -43.58 29.05
N ASP A 97 12.07 -42.75 28.54
CA ASP A 97 12.57 -41.59 29.28
C ASP A 97 11.46 -40.54 29.50
N ALA A 98 10.93 -40.49 30.72
CA ALA A 98 9.79 -39.66 31.10
C ALA A 98 10.04 -38.16 30.86
N HIS A 99 11.27 -37.68 31.11
CA HIS A 99 11.62 -36.28 30.90
C HIS A 99 11.55 -35.92 29.41
N LYS A 100 12.16 -36.74 28.56
CA LYS A 100 12.16 -36.50 27.11
C LYS A 100 10.76 -36.62 26.50
N GLN A 101 9.93 -37.55 27.00
CA GLN A 101 8.53 -37.64 26.61
C GLN A 101 7.75 -36.36 26.95
N ALA A 102 7.90 -35.84 28.18
CA ALA A 102 7.25 -34.60 28.60
C ALA A 102 7.67 -33.40 27.73
N VAL A 103 8.97 -33.30 27.38
CA VAL A 103 9.46 -32.26 26.48
C VAL A 103 8.82 -32.35 25.10
N LEU A 104 8.70 -33.56 24.52
CA LEU A 104 8.08 -33.75 23.20
C LEU A 104 6.57 -33.49 23.23
N GLN A 105 5.89 -33.88 24.30
CA GLN A 105 4.47 -33.56 24.49
C GLN A 105 4.25 -32.04 24.56
N ARG A 106 5.05 -31.32 25.36
CA ARG A 106 5.01 -29.85 25.42
C ARG A 106 5.28 -29.22 24.05
N TYR A 107 6.26 -29.74 23.31
CA TYR A 107 6.55 -29.28 21.95
C TYR A 107 5.38 -29.53 20.98
N SER A 108 4.72 -30.68 21.09
CA SER A 108 3.52 -31.01 20.32
C SER A 108 2.38 -30.04 20.61
N GLN A 109 2.13 -29.72 21.88
CA GLN A 109 1.14 -28.71 22.28
C GLN A 109 1.47 -27.32 21.73
N MET A 110 2.74 -26.93 21.75
CA MET A 110 3.19 -25.68 21.14
C MET A 110 2.94 -25.67 19.62
N LEU A 111 3.15 -26.79 18.91
CA LEU A 111 2.84 -26.89 17.48
C LEU A 111 1.33 -26.74 17.22
N ILE A 112 0.47 -27.34 18.06
CA ILE A 112 -1.00 -27.18 17.98
C ILE A 112 -1.38 -25.72 18.18
N ALA A 113 -0.85 -25.06 19.21
CA ALA A 113 -1.08 -23.65 19.45
C ALA A 113 -0.64 -22.78 18.27
N LYS A 114 0.51 -23.09 17.66
CA LYS A 114 1.03 -22.40 16.47
C LYS A 114 0.11 -22.60 15.26
N GLU A 115 -0.40 -23.79 15.02
CA GLU A 115 -1.35 -24.08 13.94
C GLU A 115 -2.66 -23.32 14.15
N LYS A 116 -3.22 -23.34 15.36
CA LYS A 116 -4.42 -22.55 15.71
C LYS A 116 -4.20 -21.05 15.46
N LYS A 117 -3.04 -20.52 15.88
CA LYS A 117 -2.66 -19.13 15.62
C LYS A 117 -2.54 -18.82 14.12
N GLN A 118 -1.98 -19.74 13.34
CA GLN A 118 -1.86 -19.59 11.89
C GLN A 118 -3.23 -19.61 11.20
N LYS A 119 -4.10 -20.57 11.56
CA LYS A 119 -5.48 -20.62 11.08
C LYS A 119 -6.26 -19.36 11.43
N MET A 120 -6.11 -18.85 12.66
CA MET A 120 -6.71 -17.57 13.06
C MET A 120 -6.20 -16.42 12.19
N LYS A 121 -4.88 -16.37 11.92
CA LYS A 121 -4.30 -15.36 11.04
C LYS A 121 -4.85 -15.45 9.61
N GLU A 122 -4.99 -16.66 9.07
CA GLU A 122 -5.57 -16.90 7.75
C GLU A 122 -7.03 -16.43 7.70
N MET A 123 -7.86 -16.84 8.67
CA MET A 123 -9.24 -16.36 8.78
C MET A 123 -9.34 -14.83 8.88
N LEU A 124 -8.42 -14.19 9.63
CA LEU A 124 -8.36 -12.73 9.72
C LEU A 124 -7.98 -12.09 8.38
N ILE A 125 -6.99 -12.64 7.68
CA ILE A 125 -6.59 -12.14 6.35
C ILE A 125 -7.75 -12.28 5.37
N GLU A 126 -8.40 -13.45 5.32
CA GLU A 126 -9.57 -13.69 4.47
C GLU A 126 -10.72 -12.72 4.81
N ALA A 127 -10.98 -12.48 6.10
CA ALA A 127 -11.97 -11.51 6.53
C ALA A 127 -11.61 -10.08 6.09
N PHE A 128 -10.34 -9.67 6.21
CA PHE A 128 -9.88 -8.37 5.74
C PHE A 128 -9.96 -8.24 4.22
N GLU A 129 -9.60 -9.29 3.48
CA GLU A 129 -9.71 -9.32 2.02
C GLU A 129 -11.16 -9.25 1.57
N TRP A 130 -12.05 -9.96 2.26
CA TRP A 130 -13.49 -9.90 2.01
C TRP A 130 -14.05 -8.50 2.30
N GLN A 131 -13.70 -7.90 3.44
CA GLN A 131 -14.08 -6.52 3.76
C GLN A 131 -13.54 -5.54 2.72
N ARG A 132 -12.28 -5.71 2.29
CA ARG A 132 -11.68 -4.90 1.24
C ARG A 132 -12.43 -5.06 -0.08
N LYS A 133 -12.80 -6.29 -0.46
CA LYS A 133 -13.60 -6.58 -1.66
C LYS A 133 -14.97 -5.91 -1.61
N LEU A 134 -15.64 -5.91 -0.46
CA LEU A 134 -16.91 -5.22 -0.28
C LEU A 134 -16.75 -3.69 -0.36
N ALA A 135 -15.69 -3.14 0.24
CA ALA A 135 -15.39 -1.71 0.20
C ALA A 135 -15.00 -1.22 -1.20
N THR A 136 -14.30 -2.05 -1.99
CA THR A 136 -13.87 -1.71 -3.35
C THR A 136 -14.87 -2.11 -4.43
N ARG A 137 -15.95 -2.81 -4.07
CA ARG A 137 -17.00 -3.20 -5.03
C ARG A 137 -17.63 -1.94 -5.62
N PRO A 138 -17.59 -1.75 -6.95
CA PRO A 138 -18.24 -0.60 -7.58
C PRO A 138 -19.75 -0.71 -7.43
N ILE A 139 -20.38 0.32 -6.88
CA ILE A 139 -21.83 0.41 -6.74
C ILE A 139 -22.34 1.52 -7.66
N LEU A 140 -23.35 1.21 -8.48
CA LEU A 140 -24.04 2.20 -9.30
C LEU A 140 -24.74 3.23 -8.40
N THR A 141 -24.41 4.50 -8.58
CA THR A 141 -24.96 5.58 -7.73
C THR A 141 -26.35 6.06 -8.16
N GLY A 142 -26.78 5.67 -9.37
CA GLY A 142 -27.94 6.21 -10.05
C GLY A 142 -27.66 7.52 -10.82
N SER A 143 -26.40 7.88 -11.05
CA SER A 143 -26.01 9.04 -11.85
C SER A 143 -25.13 8.60 -13.03
N TYR A 144 -24.94 9.48 -14.00
CA TYR A 144 -24.02 9.30 -15.12
C TYR A 144 -22.81 10.23 -14.97
N LEU A 145 -21.67 9.79 -15.49
CA LEU A 145 -20.55 10.66 -15.78
C LEU A 145 -20.81 11.34 -17.13
N ARG A 146 -20.57 12.65 -17.19
CA ARG A 146 -20.61 13.40 -18.45
C ARG A 146 -19.51 12.86 -19.37
N PRO A 147 -19.80 12.62 -20.66
CA PRO A 147 -18.75 12.44 -21.65
C PRO A 147 -17.77 13.60 -21.58
N THR A 148 -16.49 13.27 -21.68
CA THR A 148 -15.40 14.25 -21.77
C THR A 148 -14.49 13.85 -22.92
N LEU A 149 -13.47 14.65 -23.21
CA LEU A 149 -12.42 14.25 -24.14
C LEU A 149 -11.75 12.93 -23.75
N TYR A 150 -11.76 12.54 -22.46
CA TYR A 150 -11.02 11.38 -21.94
C TYR A 150 -11.88 10.13 -21.79
N ASN A 151 -13.20 10.28 -21.65
CA ASN A 151 -14.14 9.18 -21.50
C ASN A 151 -15.42 9.45 -22.28
N GLY A 152 -15.97 8.39 -22.90
CA GLY A 152 -17.33 8.44 -23.41
C GLY A 152 -18.37 8.46 -22.26
N PRO A 153 -19.66 8.26 -22.59
CA PRO A 153 -20.70 8.09 -21.60
C PRO A 153 -20.37 6.89 -20.70
N LEU A 154 -20.36 7.11 -19.37
CA LEU A 154 -20.10 6.08 -18.38
C LEU A 154 -21.08 6.20 -17.22
N PRO A 155 -21.50 5.09 -16.59
CA PRO A 155 -22.28 5.16 -15.36
C PRO A 155 -21.41 5.65 -14.20
N GLN A 156 -21.98 6.47 -13.31
CA GLN A 156 -21.26 6.92 -12.12
C GLN A 156 -21.30 5.83 -11.04
N MET A 157 -20.14 5.24 -10.78
CA MET A 157 -19.92 4.22 -9.74
C MET A 157 -19.17 4.80 -8.55
N ARG A 158 -19.41 4.25 -7.35
CA ARG A 158 -18.62 4.53 -6.15
C ARG A 158 -18.19 3.22 -5.47
N PRO A 159 -16.87 2.99 -5.28
CA PRO A 159 -15.77 3.68 -5.96
C PRO A 159 -15.78 3.44 -7.49
N LEU A 160 -15.09 4.30 -8.25
CA LEU A 160 -14.87 4.06 -9.68
C LEU A 160 -13.85 2.91 -9.84
N PRO A 161 -14.09 1.89 -10.68
CA PRO A 161 -13.13 0.81 -10.89
C PRO A 161 -11.75 1.34 -11.30
N LEU A 162 -10.69 0.77 -10.72
CA LEU A 162 -9.31 1.23 -10.92
C LEU A 162 -8.89 1.25 -12.40
N HIS A 163 -9.33 0.29 -13.20
CA HIS A 163 -9.01 0.23 -14.62
C HIS A 163 -9.65 1.39 -15.40
N ILE A 164 -10.89 1.80 -15.07
CA ILE A 164 -11.55 2.95 -15.69
C ILE A 164 -10.84 4.24 -15.28
N ALA A 165 -10.57 4.42 -13.98
CA ALA A 165 -9.84 5.58 -13.48
C ALA A 165 -8.44 5.68 -14.12
N GLY A 166 -7.72 4.56 -14.21
CA GLY A 166 -6.41 4.46 -14.85
C GLY A 166 -6.45 4.75 -16.36
N LEU A 167 -7.51 4.31 -17.05
CA LEU A 167 -7.72 4.60 -18.47
C LEU A 167 -7.96 6.10 -18.71
N ILE A 168 -8.78 6.76 -17.90
CA ILE A 168 -9.03 8.21 -17.99
C ILE A 168 -7.72 8.98 -17.75
N HIS A 169 -6.98 8.61 -16.69
CA HIS A 169 -5.70 9.22 -16.37
C HIS A 169 -4.65 9.04 -17.47
N SER A 170 -4.54 7.82 -18.00
CA SER A 170 -3.62 7.50 -19.10
C SER A 170 -3.93 8.32 -20.35
N ARG A 171 -5.22 8.46 -20.70
CA ARG A 171 -5.65 9.28 -21.84
C ARG A 171 -5.34 10.75 -21.63
N ARG A 172 -5.56 11.28 -20.42
CA ARG A 172 -5.20 12.67 -20.08
C ARG A 172 -3.71 12.92 -20.29
N LYS A 173 -2.85 12.08 -19.71
CA LYS A 173 -1.39 12.19 -19.87
C LYS A 173 -0.94 12.04 -21.33
N ARG A 174 -1.52 11.11 -22.09
CA ARG A 174 -1.18 10.93 -23.52
C ARG A 174 -1.60 12.14 -24.35
N ARG A 175 -2.77 12.73 -24.06
CA ARG A 175 -3.23 13.92 -24.76
C ARG A 175 -2.33 15.12 -24.49
N GLU A 176 -1.91 15.32 -23.24
CA GLU A 176 -0.95 16.35 -22.86
C GLU A 176 0.36 16.22 -23.65
N LYS A 177 0.95 15.01 -23.70
CA LYS A 177 2.14 14.72 -24.51
C LYS A 177 1.94 14.99 -26.00
N ARG A 178 0.79 14.64 -26.57
CA ARG A 178 0.50 14.94 -27.97
C ARG A 178 0.32 16.43 -28.23
N MET A 179 -0.20 17.18 -27.26
CA MET A 179 -0.33 18.63 -27.38
C MET A 179 1.05 19.29 -27.38
N THR A 180 1.96 18.86 -26.51
CA THR A 180 3.34 19.37 -26.51
C THR A 180 4.06 19.01 -27.81
N GLU A 181 3.97 17.75 -28.24
CA GLU A 181 4.53 17.28 -29.50
C GLU A 181 3.97 18.05 -30.71
N PHE A 182 2.66 18.31 -30.74
CA PHE A 182 2.02 19.10 -31.79
C PHE A 182 2.57 20.53 -31.87
N LEU A 183 2.79 21.18 -30.72
CA LEU A 183 3.37 22.53 -30.69
C LEU A 183 4.83 22.53 -31.14
N GLU A 184 5.61 21.54 -30.71
CA GLU A 184 7.02 21.37 -31.12
C GLU A 184 7.15 21.13 -32.62
N LEU A 185 6.31 20.27 -33.20
CA LEU A 185 6.31 19.98 -34.63
C LEU A 185 5.92 21.20 -35.48
N ASN A 186 4.94 21.99 -35.03
CA ASN A 186 4.60 23.23 -35.73
C ASN A 186 5.74 24.26 -35.64
N LYS A 187 6.40 24.39 -34.49
CA LYS A 187 7.58 25.25 -34.36
C LYS A 187 8.70 24.80 -35.30
N LEU A 188 8.99 23.50 -35.36
CA LEU A 188 10.00 22.95 -36.26
C LEU A 188 9.64 23.22 -37.73
N LYS A 189 8.36 23.08 -38.09
CA LYS A 189 7.87 23.41 -39.42
C LYS A 189 8.08 24.89 -39.76
N ASP A 190 7.79 25.80 -38.83
CA ASP A 190 8.03 27.24 -39.00
C ASP A 190 9.52 27.55 -39.17
N ASP A 191 10.39 26.88 -38.42
CA ASP A 191 11.84 27.05 -38.52
C ASP A 191 12.36 26.52 -39.87
N LEU A 192 11.86 25.39 -40.37
CA LEU A 192 12.18 24.91 -41.74
C LEU A 192 11.75 25.88 -42.84
N VAL A 193 10.63 26.59 -42.66
CA VAL A 193 10.21 27.64 -43.60
C VAL A 193 11.23 28.79 -43.61
N LYS A 194 11.67 29.24 -42.44
CA LYS A 194 12.67 30.31 -42.32
C LYS A 194 14.01 29.90 -42.91
N GLU A 195 14.49 28.69 -42.62
CA GLU A 195 15.76 28.18 -43.15
C GLU A 195 15.73 28.06 -44.68
N ARG A 196 14.63 27.57 -45.24
CA ARG A 196 14.43 27.55 -46.70
C ARG A 196 14.47 28.95 -47.30
N GLU A 197 13.82 29.93 -46.69
CA GLU A 197 13.88 31.32 -47.16
C GLU A 197 15.28 31.91 -47.05
N PHE A 198 15.99 31.60 -45.97
CA PHE A 198 17.37 32.02 -45.75
C PHE A 198 18.30 31.45 -46.82
N GLU A 199 18.27 30.14 -47.06
CA GLU A 199 19.06 29.49 -48.10
C GLU A 199 18.74 30.02 -49.50
N ARG A 200 17.46 30.31 -49.80
CA ARG A 200 17.07 30.92 -51.07
C ARG A 200 17.72 32.29 -51.28
N ARG A 201 17.75 33.12 -50.23
CA ARG A 201 18.42 34.43 -50.26
C ARG A 201 19.93 34.25 -50.41
N LEU A 202 20.54 33.34 -49.66
CA LEU A 202 21.97 33.06 -49.71
C LEU A 202 22.40 32.54 -51.10
N GLY A 203 21.64 31.61 -51.67
CA GLY A 203 21.84 31.11 -53.02
C GLY A 203 21.70 32.21 -54.08
N SER A 204 20.84 33.20 -53.85
CA SER A 204 20.72 34.37 -54.75
C SER A 204 21.97 35.26 -54.71
N ILE A 205 22.57 35.44 -53.53
CA ILE A 205 23.82 36.20 -53.35
C ILE A 205 25.01 35.43 -53.94
N ALA A 206 25.14 34.13 -53.64
CA ALA A 206 26.21 33.28 -54.14
C ALA A 206 26.25 33.24 -55.69
N ARG A 207 25.07 33.20 -56.34
CA ARG A 207 24.97 33.31 -57.81
C ARG A 207 25.52 34.64 -58.33
N ARG A 208 25.25 35.76 -57.64
CA ARG A 208 25.78 37.09 -58.01
C ARG A 208 27.30 37.13 -57.89
N GLU A 209 27.85 36.50 -56.87
CA GLU A 209 29.29 36.45 -56.59
C GLU A 209 30.03 35.32 -57.31
N ARG A 210 29.31 34.49 -58.10
CA ARG A 210 29.85 33.32 -58.82
C ARG A 210 30.47 32.27 -57.90
N VAL A 211 30.00 32.17 -56.65
CA VAL A 211 30.40 31.12 -55.70
C VAL A 211 29.44 29.95 -55.81
N HIS A 212 29.97 28.72 -55.85
CA HIS A 212 29.14 27.52 -55.84
C HIS A 212 28.51 27.34 -54.45
N PHE A 213 27.18 27.31 -54.40
CA PHE A 213 26.40 27.08 -53.18
C PHE A 213 25.41 25.93 -53.41
N LYS A 214 25.46 24.92 -52.55
CA LYS A 214 24.51 23.80 -52.54
C LYS A 214 23.46 24.06 -51.46
N SER A 215 22.19 23.99 -51.83
CA SER A 215 21.07 24.30 -50.94
C SER A 215 20.49 22.99 -50.41
N GLU A 216 20.66 22.68 -49.14
CA GLU A 216 20.18 21.41 -48.58
C GLU A 216 18.72 21.50 -48.16
N PHE A 217 18.34 22.60 -47.50
CA PHE A 217 16.96 22.81 -47.01
C PHE A 217 15.98 23.18 -48.11
N SER A 218 16.40 23.90 -49.16
CA SER A 218 15.49 24.28 -50.25
C SER A 218 15.22 23.14 -51.23
N GLU A 219 16.22 22.29 -51.51
CA GLU A 219 16.08 21.15 -52.43
C GLU A 219 15.25 20.03 -51.79
N HIS A 220 15.49 19.73 -50.51
CA HIS A 220 14.83 18.64 -49.79
C HIS A 220 13.67 19.09 -48.88
N TYR A 221 13.18 20.33 -49.02
CA TYR A 221 12.14 20.89 -48.15
C TYR A 221 10.89 20.01 -48.07
N SER A 222 10.44 19.46 -49.21
CA SER A 222 9.26 18.59 -49.28
C SER A 222 9.39 17.40 -48.35
N ASP A 223 10.56 16.76 -48.35
CA ASP A 223 10.78 15.48 -47.69
C ASP A 223 10.76 15.66 -46.16
N TRP A 224 11.40 16.73 -45.68
CA TRP A 224 11.37 17.10 -44.25
C TRP A 224 9.97 17.46 -43.77
N VAL A 225 9.25 18.25 -44.57
CA VAL A 225 7.93 18.76 -44.22
C VAL A 225 6.85 17.68 -44.33
N GLU A 226 6.99 16.75 -45.26
CA GLU A 226 6.08 15.62 -45.41
C GLU A 226 6.08 14.74 -44.16
N ALA A 227 7.26 14.36 -43.63
CA ALA A 227 7.35 13.59 -42.40
C ALA A 227 6.67 14.29 -41.21
N ILE A 228 6.87 15.61 -41.07
CA ILE A 228 6.22 16.41 -40.03
C ILE A 228 4.70 16.47 -40.26
N ASN A 229 4.26 16.68 -41.49
CA ASN A 229 2.84 16.74 -41.83
C ASN A 229 2.14 15.41 -41.56
N VAL A 230 2.73 14.27 -41.96
CA VAL A 230 2.20 12.93 -41.66
C VAL A 230 1.99 12.81 -40.15
N ARG A 231 2.99 13.14 -39.34
CA ARG A 231 2.87 13.07 -37.89
C ARG A 231 1.81 14.03 -37.31
N LEU A 232 1.72 15.25 -37.82
CA LEU A 232 0.67 16.21 -37.43
C LEU A 232 -0.73 15.66 -37.78
N THR A 233 -0.91 15.04 -38.94
CA THR A 233 -2.20 14.44 -39.33
C THR A 233 -2.60 13.31 -38.38
N GLU A 234 -1.66 12.44 -37.99
CA GLU A 234 -1.91 11.39 -36.99
C GLU A 234 -2.38 11.98 -35.65
N ILE A 235 -1.72 13.04 -35.18
CA ILE A 235 -2.10 13.71 -33.93
C ILE A 235 -3.50 14.31 -34.05
N LEU A 236 -3.82 14.98 -35.16
CA LEU A 236 -5.14 15.55 -35.41
C LEU A 236 -6.24 14.48 -35.46
N GLU A 237 -5.98 13.32 -36.05
CA GLU A 237 -6.91 12.19 -36.00
C GLU A 237 -7.18 11.73 -34.56
N THR A 238 -6.15 11.71 -33.71
CA THR A 238 -6.37 11.37 -32.30
C THR A 238 -7.23 12.40 -31.57
N PHE A 239 -7.13 13.69 -31.91
CA PHE A 239 -7.99 14.73 -31.37
C PHE A 239 -9.43 14.59 -31.86
N ARG A 240 -9.66 14.25 -33.14
CA ARG A 240 -11.00 13.92 -33.66
C ARG A 240 -11.63 12.75 -32.88
N ARG A 241 -10.84 11.72 -32.54
CA ARG A 241 -11.30 10.61 -31.68
C ARG A 241 -11.57 11.03 -30.23
N ASP A 242 -10.87 12.05 -29.72
CA ASP A 242 -11.14 12.64 -28.40
C ASP A 242 -12.47 13.43 -28.43
N GLU A 243 -12.73 14.19 -29.49
CA GLU A 243 -13.98 14.94 -29.71
C GLU A 243 -15.17 14.01 -29.91
N ALA A 244 -15.01 12.94 -30.69
CA ALA A 244 -16.06 11.93 -30.87
C ALA A 244 -16.48 11.27 -29.54
N ARG A 245 -15.56 11.14 -28.58
CA ARG A 245 -15.90 10.67 -27.22
C ARG A 245 -16.72 11.68 -26.45
N LEU A 246 -16.42 12.97 -26.60
CA LEU A 246 -17.14 14.05 -25.93
C LEU A 246 -18.58 14.20 -26.45
N THR A 247 -18.81 13.99 -27.74
CA THR A 247 -20.13 14.12 -28.37
C THR A 247 -20.97 12.85 -28.33
N MET A 248 -20.40 11.73 -27.87
CA MET A 248 -21.07 10.43 -27.84
C MET A 248 -22.32 10.45 -26.93
N PRO A 249 -23.52 10.13 -27.45
CA PRO A 249 -24.74 10.08 -26.66
C PRO A 249 -24.74 8.88 -25.71
N TYR A 250 -25.51 8.97 -24.63
CA TYR A 250 -25.67 7.87 -23.67
C TYR A 250 -26.43 6.69 -24.31
N PRO A 251 -25.90 5.46 -24.23
CA PRO A 251 -26.62 4.31 -24.77
C PRO A 251 -27.89 4.03 -23.95
N PRO A 252 -28.99 3.61 -24.60
CA PRO A 252 -30.30 3.44 -23.95
C PRO A 252 -30.27 2.40 -22.83
N GLU A 253 -29.51 1.32 -23.00
CA GLU A 253 -29.32 0.29 -21.97
C GLU A 253 -28.73 0.87 -20.66
N MET A 254 -27.74 1.76 -20.79
CA MET A 254 -27.15 2.44 -19.64
C MET A 254 -28.16 3.34 -18.94
N LEU A 255 -29.02 4.03 -19.70
CA LEU A 255 -30.10 4.85 -19.12
C LEU A 255 -31.08 3.98 -18.31
N VAL A 256 -31.43 2.79 -18.80
CA VAL A 256 -32.27 1.83 -18.07
C VAL A 256 -31.57 1.35 -16.79
N GLN A 257 -30.30 0.97 -16.86
CA GLN A 257 -29.53 0.55 -15.69
C GLN A 257 -29.43 1.64 -14.62
N ILE A 258 -29.21 2.90 -15.04
CA ILE A 258 -29.15 4.05 -14.13
C ILE A 258 -30.51 4.32 -13.49
N LYS A 259 -31.61 4.23 -14.26
CA LYS A 259 -32.98 4.36 -13.73
C LYS A 259 -33.28 3.27 -12.70
N ASN A 260 -32.89 2.02 -12.97
CA ASN A 260 -33.04 0.91 -12.03
C ASN A 260 -32.23 1.14 -10.76
N ALA A 261 -30.97 1.57 -10.88
CA ALA A 261 -30.14 1.92 -9.71
C ALA A 261 -30.73 3.08 -8.88
N ARG A 262 -31.38 4.08 -9.52
CA ARG A 262 -32.12 5.13 -8.80
C ARG A 262 -33.30 4.55 -8.02
N ARG A 263 -34.10 3.69 -8.64
CA ARG A 263 -35.25 3.02 -7.99
C ARG A 263 -34.78 2.18 -6.81
N GLU A 264 -33.74 1.38 -6.98
CA GLU A 264 -33.16 0.56 -5.91
C GLU A 264 -32.62 1.43 -4.77
N LYS A 265 -31.94 2.54 -5.08
CA LYS A 265 -31.46 3.49 -4.08
C LYS A 265 -32.60 4.10 -3.26
N ILE A 266 -33.70 4.47 -3.91
CA ILE A 266 -34.91 4.96 -3.23
C ILE A 266 -35.48 3.85 -2.34
N ALA A 267 -35.67 2.65 -2.88
CA ALA A 267 -36.19 1.49 -2.14
C ALA A 267 -35.29 1.06 -0.96
N ASN A 268 -33.97 1.24 -1.05
CA ASN A 268 -33.05 0.98 0.05
C ASN A 268 -33.17 2.07 1.12
N LYS A 269 -33.29 3.34 0.73
CA LYS A 269 -33.50 4.46 1.67
C LYS A 269 -34.83 4.37 2.40
N THR A 270 -35.91 3.92 1.73
CA THR A 270 -37.20 3.69 2.38
C THR A 270 -37.10 2.55 3.40
N ARG A 271 -36.45 1.43 3.03
CA ARG A 271 -36.17 0.33 3.97
C ARG A 271 -35.32 0.76 5.18
N GLU A 272 -34.31 1.61 4.97
CA GLU A 272 -33.54 2.18 6.09
C GLU A 272 -34.40 3.07 7.00
N LEU A 273 -35.29 3.89 6.43
CA LEU A 273 -36.23 4.72 7.19
C LEU A 273 -37.24 3.87 7.97
N GLU A 274 -37.74 2.79 7.38
CA GLU A 274 -38.62 1.84 8.08
C GLU A 274 -37.89 1.23 9.28
N ARG A 275 -36.64 0.79 9.13
CA ARG A 275 -35.83 0.29 10.27
C ARG A 275 -35.63 1.34 11.35
N GLU A 276 -35.38 2.60 10.97
CA GLU A 276 -35.32 3.72 11.92
C GLU A 276 -36.64 3.88 12.69
N ARG A 277 -37.79 3.77 12.00
CA ARG A 277 -39.12 3.83 12.64
C ARG A 277 -39.37 2.67 13.61
N HIS A 278 -38.82 1.49 13.33
CA HIS A 278 -38.84 0.34 14.24
C HIS A 278 -37.86 0.48 15.42
N GLY A 279 -37.16 1.62 15.55
CA GLY A 279 -36.25 1.89 16.65
C GLY A 279 -34.81 1.40 16.43
N ILE A 280 -34.47 0.87 15.26
CA ILE A 280 -33.09 0.46 14.94
C ILE A 280 -32.25 1.73 14.70
N ILE A 281 -31.16 1.87 15.45
CA ILE A 281 -30.21 2.98 15.29
C ILE A 281 -29.36 2.73 14.03
N THR A 282 -29.75 3.32 12.92
CA THR A 282 -28.99 3.29 11.66
C THR A 282 -27.85 4.32 11.66
N LYS A 283 -26.91 4.21 10.71
CA LYS A 283 -25.85 5.23 10.51
C LYS A 283 -26.42 6.63 10.28
N ARG A 284 -27.51 6.73 9.51
CA ARG A 284 -28.20 8.00 9.25
C ARG A 284 -28.82 8.57 10.52
N ALA A 285 -29.43 7.75 11.37
CA ALA A 285 -29.92 8.17 12.68
C ALA A 285 -28.78 8.70 13.55
N VAL A 286 -27.62 8.03 13.59
CA VAL A 286 -26.43 8.51 14.30
C VAL A 286 -25.96 9.85 13.73
N HIS A 287 -25.84 9.99 12.41
CA HIS A 287 -25.40 11.24 11.79
C HIS A 287 -26.36 12.39 12.08
N ARG A 288 -27.66 12.14 12.03
CA ARG A 288 -28.69 13.14 12.38
C ARG A 288 -28.61 13.53 13.86
N LYS A 289 -28.39 12.57 14.75
CA LYS A 289 -28.13 12.85 16.18
C LYS A 289 -26.89 13.70 16.38
N MET A 290 -25.87 13.56 15.53
CA MET A 290 -24.65 14.36 15.60
C MET A 290 -24.80 15.75 14.97
N GLN A 291 -25.80 15.99 14.12
CA GLN A 291 -26.05 17.30 13.51
C GLN A 291 -26.44 18.33 14.58
N GLY A 292 -25.83 19.51 14.47
CA GLY A 292 -26.14 20.73 15.23
C GLY A 292 -27.63 20.99 15.38
N PRO A 293 -28.10 21.74 16.41
CA PRO A 293 -29.28 22.55 16.18
C PRO A 293 -29.02 23.47 14.97
N THR A 294 -30.09 23.99 14.40
CA THR A 294 -30.04 24.93 13.28
C THR A 294 -29.22 26.17 13.61
N ALA A 295 -28.62 26.81 12.60
CA ALA A 295 -27.68 27.91 12.78
C ALA A 295 -28.23 29.07 13.64
N HIS A 296 -29.53 29.39 13.53
CA HIS A 296 -30.15 30.42 14.35
C HIS A 296 -30.20 30.07 15.84
N VAL A 297 -30.53 28.81 16.18
CA VAL A 297 -30.49 28.31 17.56
C VAL A 297 -29.05 28.24 18.06
N TRP A 298 -28.13 27.81 17.20
CA TRP A 298 -26.71 27.76 17.54
C TRP A 298 -26.16 29.15 17.87
N ALA A 299 -26.58 30.19 17.15
CA ALA A 299 -26.18 31.57 17.38
C ALA A 299 -26.66 32.10 18.74
N THR A 300 -27.87 31.72 19.16
CA THR A 300 -28.44 32.12 20.47
C THR A 300 -27.88 31.32 21.64
N MET A 301 -27.31 30.13 21.40
CA MET A 301 -26.75 29.30 22.47
C MET A 301 -25.45 29.86 23.01
N THR A 302 -25.34 29.87 24.33
CA THR A 302 -24.09 30.12 25.05
C THR A 302 -23.07 29.02 24.78
N GLU A 303 -21.77 29.28 24.97
CA GLU A 303 -20.72 28.28 24.77
C GLU A 303 -20.92 27.04 25.66
N ARG A 304 -21.40 27.25 26.89
CA ARG A 304 -21.73 26.16 27.81
C ARG A 304 -22.83 25.28 27.25
N GLU A 305 -23.90 25.86 26.72
CA GLU A 305 -24.99 25.12 26.08
C GLU A 305 -24.52 24.38 24.84
N ARG A 306 -23.68 25.00 23.99
CA ARG A 306 -23.09 24.35 22.81
C ARG A 306 -22.27 23.12 23.20
N ARG A 307 -21.47 23.23 24.27
CA ARG A 307 -20.68 22.10 24.81
C ARG A 307 -21.59 21.00 25.37
N MET A 308 -22.61 21.36 26.15
CA MET A 308 -23.57 20.40 26.70
C MET A 308 -24.32 19.66 25.60
N ASP A 309 -24.78 20.38 24.58
CA ASP A 309 -25.41 19.81 23.40
C ASP A 309 -24.47 18.87 22.64
N GLN A 310 -23.22 19.26 22.37
CA GLN A 310 -22.23 18.39 21.73
C GLN A 310 -22.01 17.09 22.52
N ILE A 311 -21.87 17.18 23.86
CA ILE A 311 -21.69 16.03 24.74
C ILE A 311 -22.94 15.13 24.72
N SER A 312 -24.13 15.73 24.76
CA SER A 312 -25.42 15.04 24.80
C SER A 312 -25.67 14.13 23.60
N ARG A 313 -25.00 14.38 22.47
CA ARG A 313 -25.17 13.60 21.23
C ARG A 313 -24.41 12.30 21.21
N SER A 314 -23.41 12.16 22.09
CA SER A 314 -22.65 10.92 22.21
C SER A 314 -23.57 9.77 22.64
N VAL A 315 -23.24 8.54 22.21
CA VAL A 315 -24.09 7.37 22.41
C VAL A 315 -24.06 6.89 23.87
N SER A 316 -23.03 7.23 24.63
CA SER A 316 -22.88 6.76 26.01
C SER A 316 -24.01 7.28 26.93
N GLU A 317 -24.48 6.39 27.80
CA GLU A 317 -25.45 6.69 28.87
C GLU A 317 -24.80 6.61 30.26
N VAL A 318 -23.47 6.68 30.30
CA VAL A 318 -22.66 6.58 31.51
C VAL A 318 -21.80 7.84 31.73
N GLY A 319 -21.34 8.03 32.97
CA GLY A 319 -20.39 9.09 33.33
C GLY A 319 -20.88 10.52 33.19
N TYR A 320 -19.94 11.40 32.79
CA TYR A 320 -20.20 12.82 32.59
C TYR A 320 -21.24 13.08 31.48
N VAL A 321 -21.24 12.26 30.42
CA VAL A 321 -22.24 12.35 29.34
C VAL A 321 -23.65 12.17 29.90
N ALA A 322 -23.83 11.20 30.78
CA ALA A 322 -25.11 10.92 31.40
C ALA A 322 -25.54 12.03 32.36
N GLN A 323 -24.60 12.63 33.10
CA GLN A 323 -24.89 13.82 33.92
C GLN A 323 -25.39 14.99 33.06
N VAL A 324 -24.72 15.27 31.94
CA VAL A 324 -25.10 16.34 31.01
C VAL A 324 -26.47 16.05 30.38
N LYS A 325 -26.70 14.84 29.88
CA LYS A 325 -28.00 14.41 29.35
C LYS A 325 -29.10 14.51 30.41
N ARG A 326 -28.82 14.16 31.66
CA ARG A 326 -29.77 14.32 32.77
C ARG A 326 -30.10 15.79 33.04
N ALA A 327 -29.10 16.66 33.03
CA ALA A 327 -29.28 18.10 33.20
C ALA A 327 -30.14 18.71 32.06
N LEU A 328 -30.01 18.17 30.85
CA LEU A 328 -30.84 18.51 29.69
C LEU A 328 -32.22 17.81 29.68
N GLY A 329 -32.55 17.04 30.71
CA GLY A 329 -33.87 16.41 30.86
C GLY A 329 -34.09 15.08 30.12
N PHE A 330 -33.03 14.44 29.61
CA PHE A 330 -33.17 13.12 28.97
C PHE A 330 -33.53 12.03 30.00
N LYS A 331 -34.49 11.17 29.64
CA LYS A 331 -34.88 9.99 30.43
C LYS A 331 -34.01 8.79 30.02
N PHE A 332 -33.36 8.17 31.00
CA PHE A 332 -32.56 6.95 30.79
C PHE A 332 -33.38 5.70 31.08
N ARG A 333 -33.00 4.58 30.47
CA ARG A 333 -33.54 3.25 30.83
C ARG A 333 -33.13 2.87 32.25
N ASP A 334 -31.87 3.17 32.61
CA ASP A 334 -31.32 2.96 33.95
C ASP A 334 -30.96 4.31 34.60
N PRO A 335 -31.79 4.85 35.51
CA PRO A 335 -31.58 6.17 36.12
C PRO A 335 -30.26 6.32 36.91
N ASN A 336 -29.66 5.18 37.30
CA ASN A 336 -28.44 5.12 38.11
C ASN A 336 -27.17 4.80 37.31
N ALA A 337 -27.24 4.59 35.98
CA ALA A 337 -26.08 4.21 35.17
C ALA A 337 -24.91 5.22 35.25
N TRP A 338 -25.22 6.51 35.41
CA TRP A 338 -24.21 7.56 35.56
C TRP A 338 -23.42 7.47 36.89
N LYS A 339 -23.97 6.83 37.92
CA LYS A 339 -23.30 6.65 39.21
C LYS A 339 -22.23 5.55 39.17
N ALA A 340 -22.31 4.63 38.21
CA ALA A 340 -21.34 3.54 38.08
C ALA A 340 -19.92 4.05 37.80
N GLU A 341 -19.78 5.18 37.09
CA GLU A 341 -18.47 5.77 36.76
C GLU A 341 -17.96 6.80 37.78
N MET A 342 -18.81 7.29 38.69
CA MET A 342 -18.35 8.13 39.81
C MET A 342 -17.47 7.35 40.81
N GLY A 343 -17.30 6.05 40.58
CA GLY A 343 -16.61 5.12 41.46
C GLY A 343 -17.42 4.86 42.73
N ARG A 344 -17.09 3.79 43.45
CA ARG A 344 -17.43 3.74 44.87
C ARG A 344 -16.71 4.91 45.55
N LYS A 345 -17.32 5.52 46.57
CA LYS A 345 -16.67 6.63 47.31
C LYS A 345 -15.25 6.26 47.77
N GLU A 346 -15.03 4.99 48.08
CA GLU A 346 -13.75 4.38 48.46
C GLU A 346 -12.66 4.47 47.36
N ASP A 347 -13.02 4.36 46.08
CA ASP A 347 -12.06 4.39 44.97
C ASP A 347 -11.70 5.80 44.51
N LYS A 348 -12.46 6.82 44.95
CA LYS A 348 -12.25 8.20 44.53
C LYS A 348 -10.88 8.73 44.97
N GLU A 349 -10.48 8.46 46.21
CA GLU A 349 -9.15 8.85 46.71
C GLU A 349 -8.02 8.19 45.93
N ARG A 350 -8.19 6.91 45.55
CA ARG A 350 -7.22 6.17 44.76
C ARG A 350 -7.08 6.77 43.35
N LEU A 351 -8.21 7.09 42.70
CA LEU A 351 -8.22 7.70 41.37
C LEU A 351 -7.65 9.13 41.40
N ASP A 352 -7.99 9.94 42.40
CA ASP A 352 -7.45 11.30 42.58
C ASP A 352 -5.93 11.27 42.78
N LYS A 353 -5.41 10.33 43.60
CA LYS A 353 -3.96 10.09 43.73
C LYS A 353 -3.32 9.69 42.40
N MET A 354 -3.99 8.86 41.58
CA MET A 354 -3.48 8.45 40.27
C MET A 354 -3.48 9.63 39.27
N LEU A 355 -4.51 10.46 39.30
CA LEU A 355 -4.63 11.68 38.50
C LEU A 355 -3.54 12.70 38.86
N GLN A 356 -3.27 12.89 40.16
CA GLN A 356 -2.17 13.72 40.63
C GLN A 356 -0.80 13.20 40.15
N LYS A 357 -0.57 11.88 40.21
CA LYS A 357 0.66 11.27 39.67
C LYS A 357 0.80 11.53 38.17
N ILE A 358 -0.27 11.40 37.40
CA ILE A 358 -0.25 11.68 35.95
C ILE A 358 0.02 13.16 35.69
N ARG A 359 -0.58 14.07 36.46
CA ARG A 359 -0.33 15.52 36.34
C ARG A 359 1.12 15.86 36.63
N ALA A 360 1.67 15.37 37.74
CA ALA A 360 3.07 15.57 38.10
C ALA A 360 4.03 15.01 37.04
N GLU A 361 3.74 13.83 36.49
CA GLU A 361 4.54 13.24 35.41
C GLU A 361 4.44 14.04 34.10
N ASN A 362 3.25 14.54 33.75
CA ASN A 362 3.07 15.37 32.56
C ASN A 362 3.75 16.73 32.72
N GLU A 363 3.66 17.36 33.89
CA GLU A 363 4.40 18.59 34.22
C GLU A 363 5.90 18.35 34.08
N ARG A 364 6.43 17.26 34.63
CA ARG A 364 7.83 16.86 34.45
C ARG A 364 8.22 16.71 32.99
N ARG A 365 7.36 16.11 32.16
CA ARG A 365 7.60 15.97 30.72
C ARG A 365 7.57 17.31 30.00
N SER A 366 6.63 18.21 30.35
CA SER A 366 6.59 19.56 29.80
C SER A 366 7.84 20.34 30.14
N SER A 367 8.29 20.31 31.40
CA SER A 367 9.55 20.95 31.84
C SER A 367 10.77 20.41 31.08
N ASN A 368 10.89 19.08 30.93
CA ASN A 368 11.98 18.48 30.15
C ASN A 368 11.92 18.87 28.66
N THR A 369 10.72 19.04 28.11
CA THR A 369 10.54 19.45 26.71
C THR A 369 10.96 20.90 26.52
N GLU A 370 10.56 21.79 27.44
CA GLU A 370 10.99 23.19 27.45
C GLU A 370 12.51 23.31 27.62
N GLU A 371 13.12 22.51 28.51
CA GLU A 371 14.58 22.44 28.66
C GLU A 371 15.27 21.95 27.38
N SER A 372 14.75 20.89 26.74
CA SER A 372 15.31 20.41 25.46
C SER A 372 15.18 21.45 24.34
N SER A 373 14.08 22.20 24.30
CA SER A 373 13.86 23.25 23.30
C SER A 373 14.76 24.47 23.50
N LYS A 374 15.19 24.75 24.75
CA LYS A 374 16.19 25.78 25.05
C LYS A 374 17.62 25.35 24.69
N VAL A 375 17.91 24.05 24.69
CA VAL A 375 19.22 23.52 24.29
C VAL A 375 19.38 23.49 22.77
N ASP A 376 18.28 23.27 22.04
CA ASP A 376 18.26 23.23 20.57
C ASP A 376 17.96 24.60 19.91
N GLU A 377 17.91 25.69 20.68
CA GLU A 377 17.82 27.04 20.13
C GLU A 377 19.12 27.31 19.34
N PRO A 378 19.07 27.36 17.99
CA PRO A 378 20.29 27.43 17.20
C PRO A 378 20.99 28.73 17.55
N ARG A 379 22.19 28.64 18.13
CA ARG A 379 23.09 29.79 18.29
C ARG A 379 23.16 30.47 16.94
N ASN A 380 22.57 31.67 16.85
CA ASN A 380 22.58 32.48 15.63
C ASN A 380 24.02 32.48 15.10
N PRO A 381 24.25 32.02 13.86
CA PRO A 381 25.59 32.02 13.29
C PRO A 381 26.08 33.47 13.34
N SER A 382 27.23 33.68 13.99
CA SER A 382 27.85 35.00 14.07
C SER A 382 27.84 35.67 12.70
N PRO A 383 27.50 36.97 12.60
CA PRO A 383 27.53 37.67 11.34
C PRO A 383 28.93 37.52 10.75
N GLY A 384 29.02 36.82 9.62
CA GLY A 384 30.28 36.61 8.91
C GLY A 384 30.85 37.97 8.49
N PRO A 385 32.18 38.12 8.43
CA PRO A 385 32.81 39.39 8.12
C PRO A 385 32.33 39.89 6.76
N GLU A 386 31.80 41.10 6.76
CA GLU A 386 31.44 41.87 5.57
C GLU A 386 32.62 41.87 4.61
N ARG A 387 32.47 41.16 3.48
CA ARG A 387 33.42 41.26 2.38
C ARG A 387 33.14 42.58 1.65
N ASN A 388 33.97 43.57 1.94
CA ASN A 388 34.13 44.75 1.09
C ASN A 388 34.59 44.30 -0.31
N GLN A 389 33.75 44.51 -1.31
CA GLN A 389 34.12 44.77 -2.71
C GLN A 389 33.19 45.83 -3.28
#